data_AF-A0A1M5LQX7-F1
#
_entry.id   AF-A0A1M5LQX7-F1
#
_cell.length_a   1.000
_cell.length_b   1.000
_cell.length_c   1.000
_cell.angle_alpha   90.00
_cell.angle_beta   90.00
_cell.angle_gamma   90.00
#
_symmetry.space_group_name_H-M   'P 1'
#
loop_
_entity.id
_entity.type
_entity.pdbx_description
1 polymer ?
#
loop_
_entity_poly.entity_id
_entity_poly.type
_entity_poly.pdbx_seq_one_letter_code
_entity_poly.pdbx_strand_id
1 'polypeptide(L)'
;MTYPGDQLQDLETLVSEFRILNPIPKNTPTIFEVSGYPHFEDVASNVLQFFFQSTHDHGLSSLMVQSLLNTVESLNKDGTSSDYSVLDVEREVVTDKGNRIDLVIETETKCIAIENKLFAILNNDLQDYQKFIKDSYPDKERIYLVLSLQPKRKPDNWDKLKFTEILYEDLLNNIEGYLDKVTPQDEKVQIYLTDFIKTIRNLSKGTELTMGFLEYLQEYKSEIELLHKYAFVDFKNEIKKKGDIIRDNIKLEENGFNSFHLNKPHSLEYVQGFEKVISDGNSRFKLQIKVRLQPKEYRVELWVGDESHLGAFNNFIKSRIEKYNTLESHPENNAGKIYEEVKVTGDSNSISKIIGDVNDLMQKFL
;
A
#
# COMPACT_ATOMS: atom_id res chain seq x y z
N MET A 1 22.63 21.55 -24.29
CA MET A 1 22.08 22.83 -23.79
C MET A 1 22.95 23.25 -22.62
N THR A 2 23.60 24.40 -22.71
CA THR A 2 24.32 25.01 -21.59
C THR A 2 23.29 25.66 -20.67
N TYR A 3 23.08 25.08 -19.49
CA TYR A 3 22.22 25.68 -18.47
C TYR A 3 22.96 26.89 -17.86
N PRO A 4 22.28 28.03 -17.63
CA PRO A 4 22.88 29.13 -16.90
C PRO A 4 23.22 28.65 -15.47
N GLY A 5 24.44 28.95 -15.00
CA GLY A 5 25.01 28.39 -13.77
C GLY A 5 24.15 28.55 -12.51
N ASP A 6 23.28 29.55 -12.48
CA ASP A 6 22.39 29.84 -11.35
C ASP A 6 21.32 28.73 -11.16
N GLN A 7 20.77 28.17 -12.25
CA GLN A 7 19.72 27.15 -12.17
C GLN A 7 20.20 25.81 -11.60
N LEU A 8 21.47 25.46 -11.80
CA LEU A 8 22.02 24.22 -11.25
C LEU A 8 22.22 24.35 -9.73
N GLN A 9 22.66 25.52 -9.27
CA GLN A 9 22.85 25.80 -7.84
C GLN A 9 21.52 25.78 -7.09
N ASP A 10 20.46 26.31 -7.69
CA ASP A 10 19.10 26.28 -7.11
C ASP A 10 18.57 24.84 -7.00
N LEU A 11 18.79 24.01 -8.03
CA LEU A 11 18.42 22.59 -8.00
C LEU A 11 19.26 21.76 -7.02
N GLU A 12 20.54 22.08 -6.85
CA GLU A 12 21.38 21.44 -5.83
C GLU A 12 20.90 21.79 -4.43
N THR A 13 20.53 23.06 -4.21
CA THR A 13 19.95 23.53 -2.94
C THR A 13 18.65 22.80 -2.65
N LEU A 14 17.72 22.78 -3.62
CA LEU A 14 16.47 22.01 -3.58
C LEU A 14 16.73 20.56 -3.14
N VAL A 15 17.57 19.82 -3.88
CA VAL A 15 17.83 18.40 -3.58
C VAL A 15 18.48 18.21 -2.21
N SER A 16 19.35 19.12 -1.79
CA SER A 16 20.02 19.04 -0.48
C SER A 16 19.04 19.21 0.68
N GLU A 17 18.13 20.18 0.59
CA GLU A 17 17.11 20.43 1.61
C GLU A 17 16.09 19.30 1.64
N PHE A 18 15.65 18.82 0.47
CA PHE A 18 14.74 17.68 0.38
C PHE A 18 15.26 16.43 1.11
N ARG A 19 16.57 16.15 1.04
CA ARG A 19 17.19 14.99 1.73
C ARG A 19 17.11 15.05 3.25
N ILE A 20 17.00 16.25 3.81
CA ILE A 20 16.97 16.48 5.26
C ILE A 20 15.53 16.49 5.77
N LEU A 21 14.57 16.79 4.89
CA LEU A 21 13.16 16.73 5.20
C LEU A 21 12.71 15.28 5.40
N ASN A 22 11.94 15.07 6.45
CA ASN A 22 11.20 13.84 6.68
C ASN A 22 9.74 14.12 6.31
N PRO A 23 9.35 13.89 5.03
CA PRO A 23 8.06 14.33 4.51
C PRO A 23 6.88 13.68 5.24
N ILE A 24 7.13 12.49 5.81
CA ILE A 24 6.17 11.72 6.61
C ILE A 24 6.56 11.88 8.09
N PRO A 25 5.63 12.29 8.98
CA PRO A 25 5.88 12.35 10.41
C PRO A 25 6.47 11.03 10.92
N LYS A 26 7.62 11.10 11.61
CA LYS A 26 8.15 9.95 12.36
C LYS A 26 7.32 9.79 13.63
N ASN A 27 6.19 9.12 13.50
CA ASN A 27 5.45 8.67 14.66
C ASN A 27 6.03 7.34 15.13
N THR A 28 6.20 7.16 16.45
CA THR A 28 6.48 5.83 17.01
C THR A 28 5.35 4.89 16.55
N PRO A 29 5.66 3.81 15.82
CA PRO A 29 4.63 2.93 15.31
C PRO A 29 3.92 2.24 16.47
N THR A 30 2.62 1.99 16.32
CA THR A 30 1.84 1.23 17.30
C THR A 30 2.17 -0.25 17.22
N ILE A 31 1.79 -1.03 18.23
CA ILE A 31 1.95 -2.49 18.19
C ILE A 31 1.22 -3.13 17.00
N PHE A 32 0.10 -2.56 16.54
CA PHE A 32 -0.65 -3.04 15.37
C PHE A 32 0.10 -2.79 14.06
N GLU A 33 0.76 -1.65 13.95
CA GLU A 33 1.62 -1.33 12.79
C GLU A 33 2.87 -2.19 12.76
N VAL A 34 3.52 -2.37 13.92
CA VAL A 34 4.71 -3.23 14.05
C VAL A 34 4.39 -4.70 13.78
N SER A 35 3.21 -5.18 14.19
CA SER A 35 2.78 -6.56 13.95
C SER A 35 2.31 -6.82 12.51
N GLY A 36 2.12 -5.78 11.69
CA GLY A 36 1.73 -5.91 10.28
C GLY A 36 0.22 -6.05 10.04
N TYR A 37 -0.62 -5.85 11.08
CA TYR A 37 -2.08 -5.98 10.97
C TYR A 37 -2.85 -4.67 11.30
N PRO A 38 -2.39 -3.47 10.91
CA PRO A 38 -3.07 -2.23 11.32
C PRO A 38 -4.45 -2.07 10.66
N HIS A 39 -4.69 -2.69 9.51
CA HIS A 39 -5.86 -2.46 8.66
C HIS A 39 -6.89 -3.62 8.65
N PHE A 40 -6.68 -4.61 9.51
CA PHE A 40 -7.46 -5.85 9.54
C PHE A 40 -8.73 -5.64 10.39
N GLU A 41 -9.91 -5.74 9.75
CA GLU A 41 -11.22 -5.53 10.39
C GLU A 41 -11.47 -6.54 11.53
N ASP A 42 -11.04 -7.79 11.35
CA ASP A 42 -11.13 -8.85 12.34
C ASP A 42 -10.20 -8.61 13.55
N VAL A 43 -9.01 -8.05 13.33
CA VAL A 43 -8.11 -7.63 14.41
C VAL A 43 -8.69 -6.44 15.17
N ALA A 44 -9.25 -5.45 14.47
CA ALA A 44 -9.93 -4.33 15.12
C ALA A 44 -11.16 -4.80 15.94
N SER A 45 -11.94 -5.76 15.42
CA SER A 45 -13.07 -6.35 16.14
C SER A 45 -12.64 -7.12 17.40
N ASN A 46 -11.49 -7.81 17.40
CA ASN A 46 -10.90 -8.41 18.62
C ASN A 46 -10.67 -7.35 19.70
N VAL A 47 -10.06 -6.23 19.33
CA VAL A 47 -9.72 -5.16 20.26
C VAL A 47 -10.98 -4.50 20.80
N LEU A 48 -11.94 -4.21 19.92
CA LEU A 48 -13.25 -3.68 20.31
C LEU A 48 -13.99 -4.62 21.26
N GLN A 49 -14.02 -5.94 20.98
CA GLN A 49 -14.65 -6.92 21.87
C GLN A 49 -14.04 -6.86 23.28
N PHE A 50 -12.70 -6.87 23.37
CA PHE A 50 -12.01 -6.79 24.65
C PHE A 50 -12.43 -5.57 25.46
N PHE A 51 -12.52 -4.41 24.81
CA PHE A 51 -12.84 -3.14 25.47
C PHE A 51 -14.34 -2.91 25.73
N PHE A 52 -15.23 -3.47 24.90
CA PHE A 52 -16.67 -3.37 25.13
C PHE A 52 -17.16 -4.31 26.22
N GLN A 53 -16.50 -5.46 26.40
CA GLN A 53 -16.92 -6.46 27.36
C GLN A 53 -16.56 -6.04 28.79
N SER A 54 -17.52 -5.42 29.50
CA SER A 54 -17.30 -4.85 30.84
C SER A 54 -16.98 -5.86 31.94
N THR A 55 -17.17 -7.16 31.68
CA THR A 55 -16.79 -8.25 32.58
C THR A 55 -15.30 -8.57 32.54
N HIS A 56 -14.55 -8.05 31.57
CA HIS A 56 -13.09 -8.13 31.62
C HIS A 56 -12.54 -7.16 32.66
N ASP A 57 -11.50 -7.60 33.38
CA ASP A 57 -10.78 -6.79 34.39
C ASP A 57 -9.88 -5.72 33.76
N HIS A 58 -10.34 -5.03 32.71
CA HIS A 58 -9.60 -3.93 32.09
C HIS A 58 -9.83 -2.57 32.79
N GLY A 59 -10.75 -2.49 33.76
CA GLY A 59 -10.89 -1.33 34.64
C GLY A 59 -11.46 -0.07 33.99
N LEU A 60 -12.07 -0.17 32.80
CA LEU A 60 -12.74 0.94 32.11
C LEU A 60 -14.25 0.97 32.36
N SER A 61 -14.78 0.02 33.15
CA SER A 61 -16.21 -0.09 33.45
C SER A 61 -17.05 -0.05 32.16
N SER A 62 -18.08 0.77 32.11
CA SER A 62 -18.97 0.96 30.97
C SER A 62 -18.52 2.04 29.98
N LEU A 63 -17.32 2.60 30.11
CA LEU A 63 -16.85 3.75 29.32
C LEU A 63 -16.99 3.55 27.81
N MET A 64 -16.64 2.35 27.33
CA MET A 64 -16.62 2.06 25.91
C MET A 64 -18.03 2.01 25.32
N VAL A 65 -18.95 1.27 25.95
CA VAL A 65 -20.36 1.23 25.51
C VAL A 65 -21.05 2.57 25.71
N GLN A 66 -20.74 3.29 26.79
CA GLN A 66 -21.23 4.65 27.00
C GLN A 66 -20.78 5.59 25.86
N SER A 67 -19.50 5.53 25.48
CA SER A 67 -18.97 6.34 24.37
C SER A 67 -19.65 6.00 23.04
N LEU A 68 -19.90 4.71 22.79
CA LEU A 68 -20.61 4.25 21.60
C LEU A 68 -22.05 4.78 21.54
N LEU A 69 -22.83 4.59 22.62
CA LEU A 69 -24.24 5.02 22.66
C LEU A 69 -24.37 6.54 22.57
N ASN A 70 -23.49 7.29 23.25
CA ASN A 70 -23.49 8.75 23.17
C ASN A 70 -23.09 9.25 21.77
N THR A 71 -22.21 8.53 21.07
CA THR A 71 -21.91 8.81 19.66
C THR A 71 -23.18 8.69 18.82
N VAL A 72 -23.94 7.60 18.97
CA VAL A 72 -25.20 7.36 18.24
C VAL A 72 -26.27 8.41 18.58
N GLU A 73 -26.44 8.75 19.85
CA GLU A 73 -27.40 9.76 20.32
C GLU A 73 -27.09 11.16 19.78
N SER A 74 -25.81 11.55 19.77
CA SER A 74 -25.40 12.86 19.26
C SER A 74 -25.78 13.06 17.79
N LEU A 75 -25.83 11.96 17.01
CA LEU A 75 -26.25 11.95 15.61
C LEU A 75 -27.79 11.96 15.47
N ASN A 76 -28.50 11.26 16.36
CA ASN A 76 -29.95 11.09 16.28
C ASN A 76 -30.76 12.17 17.02
N LYS A 77 -30.13 12.98 17.90
CA LYS A 77 -30.77 13.99 18.78
C LYS A 77 -31.82 13.43 19.75
N ASP A 78 -31.74 12.14 20.05
CA ASP A 78 -32.60 11.49 21.04
C ASP A 78 -31.93 11.48 22.43
N GLY A 79 -32.74 11.38 23.49
CA GLY A 79 -32.29 11.55 24.88
C GLY A 79 -31.28 10.50 25.36
N THR A 80 -30.65 10.77 26.49
CA THR A 80 -29.57 9.97 27.09
C THR A 80 -29.98 8.53 27.41
N SER A 81 -29.29 7.55 26.82
CA SER A 81 -29.35 6.14 27.20
C SER A 81 -28.89 5.97 28.65
N SER A 82 -29.58 5.11 29.40
CA SER A 82 -29.30 4.84 30.81
C SER A 82 -28.75 3.44 31.07
N ASP A 83 -28.74 2.56 30.07
CA ASP A 83 -28.26 1.19 30.21
C ASP A 83 -26.92 1.02 29.50
N TYR A 84 -25.87 0.85 30.31
CA TYR A 84 -24.50 0.57 29.88
C TYR A 84 -23.97 -0.73 30.49
N SER A 85 -24.86 -1.56 31.06
CA SER A 85 -24.50 -2.82 31.73
C SER A 85 -24.36 -3.92 30.70
N VAL A 86 -23.13 -4.17 30.25
CA VAL A 86 -22.85 -5.19 29.23
C VAL A 86 -22.91 -6.57 29.86
N LEU A 87 -23.76 -7.42 29.28
CA LEU A 87 -23.89 -8.83 29.62
C LEU A 87 -22.88 -9.66 28.82
N ASP A 88 -22.82 -9.43 27.50
CA ASP A 88 -21.90 -10.14 26.63
C ASP A 88 -21.51 -9.34 25.38
N VAL A 89 -20.36 -9.68 24.80
CA VAL A 89 -19.91 -9.19 23.50
C VAL A 89 -19.39 -10.35 22.68
N GLU A 90 -20.15 -10.70 21.64
CA GLU A 90 -19.80 -11.77 20.71
C GLU A 90 -19.23 -11.20 19.41
N ARG A 91 -18.38 -12.01 18.77
CA ARG A 91 -17.76 -11.70 17.49
C ARG A 91 -18.20 -12.69 16.43
N GLU A 92 -18.20 -12.23 15.18
CA GLU A 92 -18.44 -13.08 14.00
C GLU A 92 -19.74 -13.92 14.13
N VAL A 93 -20.79 -13.31 14.68
CA VAL A 93 -22.04 -14.00 15.00
C VAL A 93 -22.70 -14.46 13.71
N VAL A 94 -22.81 -15.78 13.56
CA VAL A 94 -23.27 -16.43 12.33
C VAL A 94 -24.79 -16.37 12.26
N THR A 95 -25.32 -15.82 11.17
CA THR A 95 -26.77 -15.79 10.91
C THR A 95 -27.28 -17.13 10.38
N ASP A 96 -28.60 -17.32 10.34
CA ASP A 96 -29.24 -18.50 9.74
C ASP A 96 -28.81 -18.76 8.29
N LYS A 97 -28.43 -17.71 7.54
CA LYS A 97 -27.95 -17.81 6.16
C LYS A 97 -26.44 -18.05 6.03
N GLY A 98 -25.72 -18.09 7.14
CA GLY A 98 -24.26 -18.25 7.16
C GLY A 98 -23.47 -16.96 6.93
N ASN A 99 -24.12 -15.79 6.95
CA ASN A 99 -23.40 -14.51 7.01
C ASN A 99 -22.90 -14.28 8.43
N ARG A 100 -22.03 -13.28 8.65
CA ARG A 100 -21.40 -13.02 9.96
C ARG A 100 -21.50 -11.55 10.33
N ILE A 101 -22.06 -11.27 11.50
CA ILE A 101 -22.08 -9.95 12.09
C ILE A 101 -20.78 -9.77 12.89
N ASP A 102 -20.01 -8.71 12.60
CA ASP A 102 -18.67 -8.56 13.17
C ASP A 102 -18.67 -8.51 14.71
N LEU A 103 -19.61 -7.77 15.30
CA LEU A 103 -19.80 -7.64 16.74
C LEU A 103 -21.29 -7.58 17.13
N VAL A 104 -21.65 -8.26 18.21
CA VAL A 104 -22.96 -8.13 18.87
C VAL A 104 -22.72 -7.85 20.35
N ILE A 105 -23.21 -6.71 20.85
CA ILE A 105 -23.14 -6.30 22.25
C ILE A 105 -24.52 -6.46 22.86
N GLU A 106 -24.63 -7.30 23.90
CA GLU A 106 -25.85 -7.48 24.67
C GLU A 106 -25.75 -6.73 25.99
N THR A 107 -26.71 -5.84 26.27
CA THR A 107 -26.92 -5.23 27.59
C THR A 107 -28.20 -5.76 28.22
N GLU A 108 -28.55 -5.36 29.44
CA GLU A 108 -29.81 -5.76 30.08
C GLU A 108 -31.04 -5.45 29.20
N THR A 109 -31.07 -4.28 28.58
CA THR A 109 -32.23 -3.77 27.82
C THR A 109 -32.02 -3.65 26.31
N LYS A 110 -30.76 -3.74 25.83
CA LYS A 110 -30.40 -3.49 24.43
C LYS A 110 -29.60 -4.63 23.80
N CYS A 111 -29.67 -4.71 22.47
CA CYS A 111 -28.78 -5.47 21.61
C CYS A 111 -28.23 -4.54 20.53
N ILE A 112 -26.91 -4.42 20.44
CA ILE A 112 -26.22 -3.56 19.47
C ILE A 112 -25.47 -4.46 18.50
N ALA A 113 -25.90 -4.47 17.24
CA ALA A 113 -25.21 -5.19 16.17
C ALA A 113 -24.35 -4.22 15.36
N ILE A 114 -23.08 -4.53 15.20
CA ILE A 114 -22.09 -3.67 14.54
C ILE A 114 -21.44 -4.43 13.38
N GLU A 115 -21.50 -3.85 12.20
CA GLU A 115 -20.64 -4.21 11.08
C GLU A 115 -19.45 -3.24 11.07
N ASN A 116 -18.23 -3.76 11.21
CA ASN A 116 -16.98 -3.03 11.25
C ASN A 116 -16.38 -2.91 9.84
N LYS A 117 -16.06 -1.69 9.40
CA LYS A 117 -15.54 -1.41 8.06
C LYS A 117 -14.38 -0.42 8.09
N LEU A 118 -13.16 -0.93 8.03
CA LEU A 118 -11.97 -0.12 7.82
C LEU A 118 -11.86 0.26 6.35
N PHE A 119 -11.33 -0.64 5.52
CA PHE A 119 -11.14 -0.39 4.08
C PHE A 119 -12.13 -1.13 3.19
N ALA A 120 -12.83 -2.15 3.69
CA ALA A 120 -13.77 -2.89 2.87
C ALA A 120 -14.97 -2.01 2.47
N ILE A 121 -15.54 -2.34 1.31
CA ILE A 121 -16.82 -1.79 0.87
C ILE A 121 -17.96 -2.38 1.71
N LEU A 122 -19.05 -1.63 1.85
CA LEU A 122 -20.26 -2.11 2.53
C LEU A 122 -21.15 -2.87 1.54
N ASN A 123 -20.92 -4.18 1.39
CA ASN A 123 -21.70 -5.06 0.49
C ASN A 123 -22.35 -6.25 1.23
N ASN A 124 -22.41 -6.19 2.56
CA ASN A 124 -23.01 -7.20 3.43
C ASN A 124 -24.54 -7.28 3.27
N ASP A 125 -25.12 -8.45 3.55
CA ASP A 125 -26.58 -8.63 3.63
C ASP A 125 -27.12 -8.08 4.96
N LEU A 126 -27.17 -6.76 5.08
CA LEU A 126 -27.65 -6.06 6.29
C LEU A 126 -29.11 -6.40 6.64
N GLN A 127 -29.91 -6.82 5.65
CA GLN A 127 -31.30 -7.23 5.89
C GLN A 127 -31.34 -8.56 6.65
N ASP A 128 -30.44 -9.49 6.32
CA ASP A 128 -30.27 -10.74 7.05
C ASP A 128 -29.83 -10.49 8.49
N TYR A 129 -28.89 -9.58 8.70
CA TYR A 129 -28.45 -9.20 10.05
C TYR A 129 -29.61 -8.65 10.88
N GLN A 130 -30.41 -7.75 10.30
CA GLN A 130 -31.56 -7.17 10.97
C GLN A 130 -32.58 -8.24 11.38
N LYS A 131 -32.87 -9.19 10.48
CA LYS A 131 -33.78 -10.31 10.76
C LYS A 131 -33.22 -11.18 11.89
N PHE A 132 -31.98 -11.62 11.78
CA PHE A 132 -31.34 -12.48 12.78
C PHE A 132 -31.40 -11.86 14.17
N ILE A 133 -30.95 -10.60 14.32
CA ILE A 133 -30.94 -9.90 15.61
C ILE A 133 -32.36 -9.68 16.16
N LYS A 134 -33.34 -9.45 15.28
CA LYS A 134 -34.74 -9.33 15.69
C LYS A 134 -35.28 -10.63 16.28
N ASP A 135 -34.93 -11.76 15.67
CA ASP A 135 -35.42 -13.07 16.08
C ASP A 135 -34.67 -13.58 17.32
N SER A 136 -33.37 -13.29 17.45
CA SER A 136 -32.52 -13.69 18.58
C SER A 136 -32.73 -12.84 19.84
N TYR A 137 -33.08 -11.54 19.68
CA TYR A 137 -33.27 -10.61 20.80
C TYR A 137 -34.64 -9.89 20.71
N PRO A 138 -35.77 -10.63 20.79
CA PRO A 138 -37.10 -10.08 20.57
C PRO A 138 -37.53 -9.09 21.67
N ASP A 139 -37.04 -9.27 22.90
CA ASP A 139 -37.41 -8.49 24.08
C ASP A 139 -36.47 -7.30 24.35
N LYS A 140 -35.46 -7.09 23.50
CA LYS A 140 -34.49 -5.99 23.64
C LYS A 140 -34.72 -4.90 22.61
N GLU A 141 -34.36 -3.67 22.99
CA GLU A 141 -34.18 -2.58 22.04
C GLU A 141 -32.99 -2.92 21.13
N ARG A 142 -33.14 -2.74 19.81
CA ARG A 142 -32.13 -3.18 18.83
C ARG A 142 -31.54 -1.98 18.11
N ILE A 143 -30.22 -1.84 18.21
CA ILE A 143 -29.44 -0.80 17.57
C ILE A 143 -28.58 -1.47 16.49
N TYR A 144 -28.63 -0.93 15.27
CA TYR A 144 -27.92 -1.48 14.11
C TYR A 144 -26.90 -0.45 13.63
N LEU A 145 -25.62 -0.79 13.67
CA LEU A 145 -24.53 0.13 13.39
C LEU A 145 -23.64 -0.39 12.26
N VAL A 146 -23.17 0.54 11.43
CA VAL A 146 -21.97 0.35 10.62
C VAL A 146 -20.90 1.27 11.20
N LEU A 147 -19.83 0.68 11.74
CA LEU A 147 -18.68 1.43 12.25
C LEU A 147 -17.62 1.53 11.16
N SER A 148 -17.45 2.73 10.61
CA SER A 148 -16.65 2.96 9.41
C SER A 148 -15.42 3.81 9.68
N LEU A 149 -14.28 3.49 9.06
CA LEU A 149 -13.11 4.38 9.06
C LEU A 149 -13.36 5.67 8.27
N GLN A 150 -14.11 5.55 7.17
CA GLN A 150 -14.51 6.63 6.27
C GLN A 150 -15.94 6.36 5.77
N PRO A 151 -16.72 7.40 5.39
CA PRO A 151 -18.10 7.22 4.93
C PRO A 151 -18.23 6.18 3.80
N LYS A 152 -19.15 5.23 3.97
CA LYS A 152 -19.37 4.15 3.01
C LYS A 152 -20.51 4.48 2.05
N ARG A 153 -20.39 3.96 0.83
CA ARG A 153 -21.52 3.95 -0.09
C ARG A 153 -22.60 3.04 0.48
N LYS A 154 -23.76 3.62 0.75
CA LYS A 154 -24.92 2.93 1.30
C LYS A 154 -25.65 2.12 0.21
N PRO A 155 -26.20 0.93 0.54
CA PRO A 155 -27.04 0.17 -0.37
C PRO A 155 -28.37 0.89 -0.65
N ASP A 156 -29.02 0.58 -1.77
CA ASP A 156 -30.23 1.28 -2.23
C ASP A 156 -31.42 1.21 -1.24
N ASN A 157 -31.45 0.18 -0.38
CA ASN A 157 -32.47 -0.02 0.64
C ASN A 157 -32.07 0.53 2.03
N TRP A 158 -30.99 1.31 2.15
CA TRP A 158 -30.46 1.81 3.42
C TRP A 158 -31.51 2.42 4.34
N ASP A 159 -32.38 3.29 3.82
CA ASP A 159 -33.42 3.97 4.61
C ASP A 159 -34.43 3.00 5.26
N LYS A 160 -34.54 1.76 4.75
CA LYS A 160 -35.41 0.72 5.31
C LYS A 160 -34.69 -0.14 6.35
N LEU A 161 -33.36 -0.21 6.30
CA LEU A 161 -32.55 -1.10 7.11
C LEU A 161 -32.37 -0.61 8.57
N LYS A 162 -32.72 0.65 8.86
CA LYS A 162 -32.57 1.29 10.19
C LYS A 162 -31.13 1.23 10.74
N PHE A 163 -30.14 1.00 9.88
CA PHE A 163 -28.74 1.09 10.27
C PHE A 163 -28.33 2.56 10.37
N THR A 164 -27.55 2.87 11.40
CA THR A 164 -26.85 4.14 11.53
C THR A 164 -25.37 3.89 11.23
N GLU A 165 -24.81 4.70 10.33
CA GLU A 165 -23.36 4.70 10.13
C GLU A 165 -22.73 5.67 11.13
N ILE A 166 -21.72 5.18 11.86
CA ILE A 166 -20.88 5.97 12.76
C ILE A 166 -19.44 5.92 12.25
N LEU A 167 -18.72 7.04 12.33
CA LEU A 167 -17.31 7.04 12.00
C LEU A 167 -16.48 6.67 13.24
N TYR A 168 -15.38 5.97 13.01
CA TYR A 168 -14.39 5.73 14.05
C TYR A 168 -13.92 7.05 14.68
N GLU A 169 -13.75 8.12 13.90
CA GLU A 169 -13.36 9.43 14.42
C GLU A 169 -14.33 9.94 15.51
N ASP A 170 -15.64 9.84 15.28
CA ASP A 170 -16.66 10.27 16.24
C ASP A 170 -16.64 9.42 17.52
N LEU A 171 -16.50 8.10 17.36
CA LEU A 171 -16.40 7.15 18.48
C LEU A 171 -15.16 7.43 19.32
N LEU A 172 -13.99 7.58 18.68
CA LEU A 172 -12.71 7.79 19.37
C LEU A 172 -12.67 9.12 20.10
N ASN A 173 -13.24 10.19 19.51
CA ASN A 173 -13.34 11.49 20.18
C ASN A 173 -14.21 11.41 21.45
N ASN A 174 -15.30 10.64 21.42
CA ASN A 174 -16.10 10.39 22.63
C ASN A 174 -15.32 9.58 23.66
N ILE A 175 -14.63 8.50 23.27
CA ILE A 175 -13.80 7.67 24.16
C ILE A 175 -12.78 8.53 24.90
N GLU A 176 -12.03 9.38 24.19
CA GLU A 176 -11.00 10.24 24.80
C GLU A 176 -11.60 11.25 25.78
N GLY A 177 -12.75 11.86 25.45
CA GLY A 177 -13.46 12.77 26.36
C GLY A 177 -13.94 12.11 27.67
N TYR A 178 -14.04 10.78 27.71
CA TYR A 178 -14.29 10.01 28.92
C TYR A 178 -13.01 9.53 29.60
N LEU A 179 -11.93 9.24 28.86
CA LEU A 179 -10.64 8.86 29.44
C LEU A 179 -10.05 9.97 30.33
N ASP A 180 -10.33 11.24 30.02
CA ASP A 180 -9.97 12.37 30.89
C ASP A 180 -10.62 12.27 32.30
N LYS A 181 -11.67 11.46 32.45
CA LYS A 181 -12.46 11.29 33.67
C LYS A 181 -12.23 9.95 34.37
N VAL A 182 -11.53 9.01 33.72
CA VAL A 182 -11.34 7.64 34.21
C VAL A 182 -9.90 7.21 33.92
N THR A 183 -9.14 6.86 34.95
CA THR A 183 -7.80 6.29 34.79
C THR A 183 -7.91 4.76 34.82
N PRO A 184 -7.46 4.03 33.77
CA PRO A 184 -7.36 2.58 33.83
C PRO A 184 -6.48 2.14 35.01
N GLN A 185 -6.86 1.06 35.69
CA GLN A 185 -6.06 0.56 36.82
C GLN A 185 -4.75 -0.11 36.38
N ASP A 186 -4.71 -0.65 35.16
CA ASP A 186 -3.53 -1.28 34.55
C ASP A 186 -2.98 -0.42 33.41
N GLU A 187 -1.71 -0.01 33.53
CA GLU A 187 -0.99 0.76 32.51
C GLU A 187 -0.96 0.05 31.15
N LYS A 188 -0.97 -1.28 31.12
CA LYS A 188 -1.02 -2.05 29.85
C LYS A 188 -2.31 -1.82 29.09
N VAL A 189 -3.44 -1.76 29.80
CA VAL A 189 -4.75 -1.50 29.17
C VAL A 189 -4.76 -0.10 28.56
N GLN A 190 -4.17 0.88 29.26
CA GLN A 190 -4.02 2.23 28.73
C GLN A 190 -3.17 2.24 27.46
N ILE A 191 -2.05 1.50 27.44
CA ILE A 191 -1.19 1.36 26.26
C ILE A 191 -1.96 0.73 25.10
N TYR A 192 -2.68 -0.38 25.33
CA TYR A 192 -3.45 -1.05 24.28
C TYR A 192 -4.53 -0.16 23.67
N LEU A 193 -5.26 0.59 24.50
CA LEU A 193 -6.30 1.51 24.02
C LEU A 193 -5.68 2.67 23.25
N THR A 194 -4.59 3.25 23.77
CA THR A 194 -3.88 4.35 23.11
C THR A 194 -3.31 3.92 21.76
N ASP A 195 -2.70 2.73 21.69
CA ASP A 195 -2.19 2.17 20.45
C ASP A 195 -3.32 1.86 19.46
N PHE A 196 -4.47 1.37 19.93
CA PHE A 196 -5.62 1.15 19.06
C PHE A 196 -6.14 2.47 18.47
N ILE A 197 -6.40 3.47 19.32
CA ILE A 197 -6.84 4.82 18.89
C ILE A 197 -5.86 5.41 17.87
N LYS A 198 -4.56 5.36 18.18
CA LYS A 198 -3.51 5.89 17.30
C LYS A 198 -3.45 5.14 15.98
N THR A 199 -3.60 3.81 15.99
CA THR A 199 -3.61 2.99 14.77
C THR A 199 -4.77 3.41 13.87
N ILE A 200 -5.99 3.45 14.40
CA ILE A 200 -7.17 3.82 13.63
C ILE A 200 -7.03 5.23 13.06
N ARG A 201 -6.53 6.20 13.84
CA ARG A 201 -6.27 7.56 13.35
C ARG A 201 -5.21 7.59 12.25
N ASN A 202 -4.13 6.82 12.38
CA ASN A 202 -3.11 6.72 11.34
C ASN A 202 -3.70 6.15 10.03
N LEU A 203 -4.65 5.21 10.11
CA LEU A 203 -5.38 4.72 8.94
C LEU A 203 -6.31 5.79 8.35
N SER A 204 -7.00 6.59 9.17
CA SER A 204 -7.92 7.65 8.72
C SER A 204 -7.20 8.79 8.01
N LYS A 205 -6.00 9.16 8.50
CA LYS A 205 -5.21 10.31 8.05
C LYS A 205 -4.59 10.14 6.66
N GLY A 206 -4.38 8.89 6.22
CA GLY A 206 -3.54 8.63 5.03
C GLY A 206 -2.12 9.20 5.23
N THR A 207 -1.41 9.44 4.13
CA THR A 207 -0.06 10.05 4.19
C THR A 207 -0.17 11.55 4.49
N GLU A 208 -0.20 11.94 5.77
CA GLU A 208 -0.07 13.35 6.16
C GLU A 208 1.36 13.83 5.85
N LEU A 209 1.47 14.79 4.94
CA LEU A 209 2.71 15.53 4.72
C LEU A 209 2.92 16.51 5.87
N THR A 210 4.14 16.62 6.38
CA THR A 210 4.44 17.59 7.44
C THR A 210 4.21 19.02 6.94
N MET A 211 3.78 19.94 7.83
CA MET A 211 3.65 21.36 7.47
C MET A 211 4.95 21.94 6.92
N GLY A 212 6.10 21.57 7.49
CA GLY A 212 7.41 21.97 6.96
C GLY A 212 7.66 21.45 5.54
N PHE A 213 7.16 20.26 5.19
CA PHE A 213 7.23 19.78 3.80
C PHE A 213 6.27 20.53 2.88
N LEU A 214 5.06 20.88 3.34
CA LEU A 214 4.13 21.69 2.56
C LEU A 214 4.66 23.11 2.31
N GLU A 215 5.25 23.73 3.31
CA GLU A 215 5.93 25.03 3.20
C GLU A 215 7.10 24.96 2.21
N TYR A 216 7.91 23.90 2.29
CA TYR A 216 8.98 23.64 1.33
C TYR A 216 8.47 23.47 -0.11
N LEU A 217 7.38 22.70 -0.33
CA LEU A 217 6.76 22.57 -1.65
C LEU A 217 6.27 23.92 -2.18
N GLN A 218 5.76 24.78 -1.29
CA GLN A 218 5.27 26.11 -1.64
C GLN A 218 6.41 27.06 -1.98
N GLU A 219 7.51 27.01 -1.24
CA GLU A 219 8.71 27.82 -1.43
C GLU A 219 9.38 27.49 -2.78
N TYR A 220 9.59 26.20 -3.06
CA TYR A 220 10.30 25.74 -4.26
C TYR A 220 9.40 25.24 -5.38
N LYS A 221 8.16 25.73 -5.42
CA LYS A 221 7.13 25.23 -6.35
C LYS A 221 7.62 25.23 -7.81
N SER A 222 8.24 26.32 -8.24
CA SER A 222 8.65 26.51 -9.64
C SER A 222 9.78 25.56 -10.04
N GLU A 223 10.75 25.38 -9.17
CA GLU A 223 11.91 24.50 -9.31
C GLU A 223 11.48 23.04 -9.35
N ILE A 224 10.53 22.66 -8.48
CA ILE A 224 9.92 21.33 -8.45
C ILE A 224 9.14 21.05 -9.73
N GLU A 225 8.34 22.01 -10.22
CA GLU A 225 7.61 21.87 -11.48
C GLU A 225 8.57 21.73 -12.68
N LEU A 226 9.66 22.51 -12.71
CA LEU A 226 10.70 22.40 -13.73
C LEU A 226 11.42 21.06 -13.67
N LEU A 227 11.80 20.60 -12.47
CA LEU A 227 12.44 19.29 -12.26
C LEU A 227 11.52 18.17 -12.74
N HIS A 228 10.23 18.22 -12.36
CA HIS A 228 9.24 17.24 -12.79
C HIS A 228 9.11 17.20 -14.32
N LYS A 229 9.00 18.37 -14.96
CA LYS A 229 8.94 18.48 -16.42
C LYS A 229 10.18 17.89 -17.08
N TYR A 230 11.38 18.34 -16.73
CA TYR A 230 12.58 17.90 -17.45
C TYR A 230 12.95 16.44 -17.17
N ALA A 231 12.84 15.99 -15.92
CA ALA A 231 13.23 14.63 -15.56
C ALA A 231 12.16 13.59 -15.91
N PHE A 232 10.89 13.83 -15.53
CA PHE A 232 9.86 12.80 -15.64
C PHE A 232 8.97 12.93 -16.88
N VAL A 233 8.95 14.09 -17.54
CA VAL A 233 8.25 14.26 -18.82
C VAL A 233 9.23 14.18 -19.98
N ASP A 234 10.15 15.14 -20.10
CA ASP A 234 10.99 15.30 -21.28
C ASP A 234 12.01 14.15 -21.41
N PHE A 235 12.80 13.89 -20.37
CA PHE A 235 13.79 12.82 -20.37
C PHE A 235 13.14 11.44 -20.52
N LYS A 236 12.02 11.18 -19.83
CA LYS A 236 11.27 9.92 -20.02
C LYS A 236 10.79 9.72 -21.45
N ASN A 237 10.27 10.76 -22.08
CA ASN A 237 9.87 10.69 -23.48
C ASN A 237 11.08 10.43 -24.39
N GLU A 238 12.23 11.02 -24.09
CA GLU A 238 13.47 10.80 -24.82
C GLU A 238 13.95 9.34 -24.72
N ILE A 239 14.08 8.80 -23.50
CA ILE A 239 14.54 7.41 -23.32
C ILE A 239 13.55 6.39 -23.87
N LYS A 240 12.24 6.69 -23.81
CA LYS A 240 11.22 5.84 -24.46
C LYS A 240 11.44 5.79 -25.97
N LYS A 241 11.61 6.94 -26.63
CA LYS A 241 11.90 7.00 -28.07
C LYS A 241 13.18 6.24 -28.42
N LYS A 242 14.22 6.35 -27.60
CA LYS A 242 15.46 5.56 -27.78
C LYS A 242 15.23 4.07 -27.63
N GLY A 243 14.41 3.65 -26.66
CA GLY A 243 13.99 2.26 -26.50
C GLY A 243 13.19 1.73 -27.69
N ASP A 244 12.29 2.55 -28.24
CA ASP A 244 11.55 2.23 -29.47
C ASP A 244 12.51 2.08 -30.67
N ILE A 245 13.48 2.98 -30.84
CA ILE A 245 14.52 2.87 -31.88
C ILE A 245 15.31 1.57 -31.71
N ILE A 246 15.70 1.20 -30.50
CA ILE A 246 16.40 -0.06 -30.24
C ILE A 246 15.51 -1.22 -30.67
N ARG A 247 14.27 -1.32 -30.17
CA ARG A 247 13.33 -2.38 -30.54
C ARG A 247 13.19 -2.53 -32.05
N ASP A 248 12.97 -1.43 -32.76
CA ASP A 248 12.64 -1.42 -34.18
C ASP A 248 13.85 -1.78 -35.08
N ASN A 249 15.08 -1.73 -34.53
CA ASN A 249 16.31 -2.06 -35.25
C ASN A 249 16.94 -3.39 -34.79
N ILE A 250 16.30 -4.14 -33.88
CA ILE A 250 16.69 -5.51 -33.53
C ILE A 250 15.98 -6.51 -34.44
N LYS A 251 16.74 -7.51 -34.92
CA LYS A 251 16.24 -8.57 -35.81
C LYS A 251 15.52 -9.67 -35.02
N LEU A 252 14.30 -9.39 -34.54
CA LEU A 252 13.56 -10.31 -33.65
C LEU A 252 13.20 -11.64 -34.31
N GLU A 253 12.62 -11.61 -35.52
CA GLU A 253 12.18 -12.80 -36.24
C GLU A 253 13.36 -13.72 -36.60
N GLU A 254 14.48 -13.14 -37.05
CA GLU A 254 15.70 -13.89 -37.38
C GLU A 254 16.28 -14.63 -36.16
N ASN A 255 16.11 -14.08 -34.96
CA ASN A 255 16.68 -14.60 -33.72
C ASN A 255 15.71 -15.47 -32.89
N GLY A 256 14.41 -15.44 -33.21
CA GLY A 256 13.35 -16.13 -32.45
C GLY A 256 13.08 -15.52 -31.08
N PHE A 257 13.35 -14.22 -30.89
CA PHE A 257 13.06 -13.48 -29.67
C PHE A 257 11.75 -12.70 -29.79
N ASN A 258 11.06 -12.51 -28.66
CA ASN A 258 9.97 -11.56 -28.52
C ASN A 258 10.46 -10.29 -27.79
N SER A 259 9.85 -9.14 -28.04
CA SER A 259 10.16 -7.90 -27.32
C SER A 259 9.12 -7.57 -26.25
N PHE A 260 9.54 -6.94 -25.16
CA PHE A 260 8.69 -6.35 -24.14
C PHE A 260 9.29 -5.03 -23.64
N HIS A 261 8.55 -4.25 -22.87
CA HIS A 261 9.11 -3.07 -22.20
C HIS A 261 8.62 -2.96 -20.77
N LEU A 262 9.41 -2.31 -19.92
CA LEU A 262 9.03 -1.97 -18.54
C LEU A 262 9.16 -0.45 -18.37
N ASN A 263 8.07 0.18 -17.96
CA ASN A 263 8.02 1.60 -17.62
C ASN A 263 7.44 1.76 -16.22
N LYS A 264 8.29 2.06 -15.23
CA LYS A 264 7.85 2.31 -13.84
C LYS A 264 7.45 3.78 -13.71
N PRO A 265 6.21 4.13 -13.30
CA PRO A 265 5.69 5.50 -13.32
C PRO A 265 6.60 6.56 -12.67
N HIS A 266 7.30 6.22 -11.59
CA HIS A 266 8.12 7.16 -10.80
C HIS A 266 9.63 6.91 -10.87
N SER A 267 10.10 6.15 -11.86
CA SER A 267 11.53 5.89 -12.07
C SER A 267 12.06 6.64 -13.28
N LEU A 268 13.30 7.14 -13.24
CA LEU A 268 14.01 7.70 -14.39
C LEU A 268 14.69 6.59 -15.21
N GLU A 269 14.00 5.47 -15.37
CA GLU A 269 14.48 4.32 -16.13
C GLU A 269 13.43 3.87 -17.15
N TYR A 270 13.93 3.38 -18.29
CA TYR A 270 13.14 2.66 -19.27
C TYR A 270 13.87 1.38 -19.64
N VAL A 271 13.17 0.25 -19.65
CA VAL A 271 13.78 -1.03 -20.05
C VAL A 271 13.13 -1.51 -21.33
N GLN A 272 13.92 -1.66 -22.38
CA GLN A 272 13.56 -2.40 -23.57
C GLN A 272 14.08 -3.83 -23.43
N GLY A 273 13.18 -4.79 -23.29
CA GLY A 273 13.50 -6.19 -23.08
C GLY A 273 13.27 -7.05 -24.32
N PHE A 274 14.02 -8.14 -24.39
CA PHE A 274 13.88 -9.19 -25.39
C PHE A 274 13.94 -10.54 -24.70
N GLU A 275 13.06 -11.47 -25.05
CA GLU A 275 13.01 -12.77 -24.39
C GLU A 275 12.84 -13.94 -25.34
N LYS A 276 13.45 -15.06 -24.97
CA LYS A 276 13.38 -16.34 -25.67
C LYS A 276 13.39 -17.48 -24.66
N VAL A 277 12.58 -18.51 -24.91
CA VAL A 277 12.62 -19.73 -24.10
C VAL A 277 13.74 -20.62 -24.64
N ILE A 278 14.69 -20.93 -23.78
CA ILE A 278 15.85 -21.78 -24.07
C ILE A 278 15.61 -23.16 -23.45
N SER A 279 15.94 -24.21 -24.21
CA SER A 279 16.03 -25.58 -23.70
C SER A 279 17.48 -26.02 -23.81
N ASP A 280 18.11 -26.33 -22.67
CA ASP A 280 19.50 -26.75 -22.56
C ASP A 280 19.57 -28.04 -21.73
N GLY A 281 19.71 -29.18 -22.42
CA GLY A 281 19.55 -30.51 -21.82
C GLY A 281 18.16 -30.69 -21.19
N ASN A 282 18.11 -30.99 -19.90
CA ASN A 282 16.86 -31.14 -19.12
C ASN A 282 16.35 -29.82 -18.54
N SER A 283 17.07 -28.71 -18.73
CA SER A 283 16.68 -27.40 -18.21
C SER A 283 15.92 -26.62 -19.28
N ARG A 284 14.83 -25.97 -18.88
CA ARG A 284 14.09 -25.06 -19.74
C ARG A 284 13.87 -23.76 -18.99
N PHE A 285 14.41 -22.67 -19.50
CA PHE A 285 14.33 -21.37 -18.85
C PHE A 285 14.08 -20.25 -19.85
N LYS A 286 13.52 -19.15 -19.35
CA LYS A 286 13.31 -17.94 -20.15
C LYS A 286 14.55 -17.06 -20.04
N LEU A 287 15.30 -16.95 -21.13
CA LEU A 287 16.38 -15.98 -21.27
C LEU A 287 15.79 -14.62 -21.59
N GLN A 288 16.25 -13.58 -20.91
CA GLN A 288 15.90 -12.19 -21.25
C GLN A 288 17.16 -11.36 -21.44
N ILE A 289 17.21 -10.58 -22.53
CA ILE A 289 18.19 -9.52 -22.77
C ILE A 289 17.46 -8.21 -22.49
N LYS A 290 17.89 -7.46 -21.47
CA LYS A 290 17.29 -6.18 -21.08
C LYS A 290 18.25 -5.05 -21.41
N VAL A 291 17.78 -4.09 -22.18
CA VAL A 291 18.45 -2.83 -22.40
C VAL A 291 17.84 -1.79 -21.47
N ARG A 292 18.58 -1.43 -20.42
CA ARG A 292 18.17 -0.43 -19.44
C ARG A 292 18.72 0.94 -19.82
N LEU A 293 17.83 1.90 -19.98
CA LEU A 293 18.13 3.28 -20.35
C LEU A 293 17.95 4.21 -19.13
N GLN A 294 19.01 4.89 -18.71
CA GLN A 294 19.03 5.77 -17.54
C GLN A 294 19.92 7.02 -17.76
N PRO A 295 19.88 8.06 -16.90
CA PRO A 295 20.47 9.37 -17.19
C PRO A 295 21.97 9.41 -17.49
N LYS A 296 22.77 8.46 -17.00
CA LYS A 296 24.25 8.47 -17.12
C LYS A 296 24.83 7.31 -17.92
N GLU A 297 24.04 6.29 -18.18
CA GLU A 297 24.52 5.06 -18.81
C GLU A 297 23.35 4.28 -19.38
N TYR A 298 23.66 3.45 -20.37
CA TYR A 298 22.78 2.41 -20.87
C TYR A 298 23.44 1.06 -20.59
N ARG A 299 22.67 0.11 -20.11
CA ARG A 299 23.17 -1.23 -19.77
C ARG A 299 22.47 -2.29 -20.60
N VAL A 300 23.25 -3.24 -21.08
CA VAL A 300 22.74 -4.50 -21.63
C VAL A 300 22.91 -5.57 -20.56
N GLU A 301 21.80 -6.16 -20.15
CA GLU A 301 21.72 -7.10 -19.05
C GLU A 301 21.15 -8.45 -19.53
N LEU A 302 21.70 -9.54 -19.02
CA LEU A 302 21.22 -10.90 -19.23
C LEU A 302 20.50 -11.37 -17.98
N TRP A 303 19.29 -11.88 -18.14
CA TRP A 303 18.43 -12.31 -17.05
C TRP A 303 17.86 -13.69 -17.30
N VAL A 304 17.65 -14.44 -16.22
CA VAL A 304 16.77 -15.60 -16.20
C VAL A 304 15.41 -15.20 -15.64
N GLY A 305 14.34 -15.57 -16.34
CA GLY A 305 12.98 -15.23 -15.92
C GLY A 305 12.50 -15.92 -14.63
N ASP A 306 13.25 -16.92 -14.15
CA ASP A 306 13.01 -17.66 -12.91
C ASP A 306 14.36 -18.05 -12.26
N GLU A 307 14.55 -17.65 -11.00
CA GLU A 307 15.75 -17.93 -10.21
C GLU A 307 15.98 -19.42 -9.94
N SER A 308 14.94 -20.25 -9.98
CA SER A 308 15.07 -21.70 -9.82
C SER A 308 16.02 -22.34 -10.87
N HIS A 309 16.23 -21.66 -12.00
CA HIS A 309 17.09 -22.08 -13.09
C HIS A 309 18.44 -21.35 -13.15
N LEU A 310 18.81 -20.59 -12.11
CA LEU A 310 20.01 -19.75 -12.09
C LEU A 310 21.30 -20.53 -12.39
N GLY A 311 21.43 -21.76 -11.87
CA GLY A 311 22.58 -22.62 -12.13
C GLY A 311 22.73 -23.00 -13.61
N ALA A 312 21.63 -23.45 -14.23
CA ALA A 312 21.60 -23.80 -15.65
C ALA A 312 21.86 -22.58 -16.53
N PHE A 313 21.21 -21.46 -16.21
CA PHE A 313 21.43 -20.18 -16.89
C PHE A 313 22.91 -19.76 -16.85
N ASN A 314 23.55 -19.78 -15.67
CA ASN A 314 24.95 -19.38 -15.54
C ASN A 314 25.89 -20.25 -16.37
N ASN A 315 25.66 -21.56 -16.43
CA ASN A 315 26.44 -22.48 -17.26
C ASN A 315 26.22 -22.21 -18.74
N PHE A 316 24.96 -22.02 -19.14
CA PHE A 316 24.57 -21.71 -20.52
C PHE A 316 25.24 -20.43 -21.02
N ILE A 317 25.19 -19.34 -20.25
CA ILE A 317 25.84 -18.06 -20.61
C ILE A 317 27.36 -18.23 -20.72
N LYS A 318 28.00 -18.86 -19.72
CA LYS A 318 29.46 -19.09 -19.73
C LYS A 318 29.95 -19.85 -20.95
N SER A 319 29.14 -20.76 -21.49
CA SER A 319 29.51 -21.56 -22.67
C SER A 319 29.51 -20.79 -24.00
N ARG A 320 28.88 -19.61 -24.06
CA ARG A 320 28.60 -18.89 -25.32
C ARG A 320 29.25 -17.53 -25.45
N ILE A 321 29.76 -16.97 -24.35
CA ILE A 321 30.38 -15.65 -24.34
C ILE A 321 31.76 -15.79 -23.67
N GLU A 322 32.84 -15.44 -24.40
CA GLU A 322 34.22 -15.74 -24.00
C GLU A 322 34.91 -14.61 -23.20
N LYS A 323 34.49 -13.34 -23.33
CA LYS A 323 35.05 -12.18 -22.61
C LYS A 323 33.95 -11.27 -22.10
N TYR A 324 34.06 -10.86 -20.84
CA TYR A 324 33.14 -9.92 -20.19
C TYR A 324 33.96 -8.93 -19.36
N ASN A 325 33.52 -7.67 -19.30
CA ASN A 325 33.73 -6.88 -18.09
C ASN A 325 32.80 -7.51 -17.05
N THR A 326 33.35 -8.39 -16.19
CA THR A 326 32.75 -8.80 -14.92
C THR A 326 31.22 -9.01 -14.97
N LEU A 327 30.78 -10.26 -15.16
CA LEU A 327 29.41 -10.71 -14.83
C LEU A 327 29.13 -10.53 -13.33
N GLU A 328 29.19 -9.30 -12.82
CA GLU A 328 28.78 -8.95 -11.48
C GLU A 328 27.31 -9.34 -11.35
N SER A 329 26.98 -9.95 -10.22
CA SER A 329 25.57 -10.05 -9.82
C SER A 329 24.96 -8.67 -9.92
N HIS A 330 23.79 -8.57 -10.55
CA HIS A 330 23.06 -7.31 -10.58
C HIS A 330 22.91 -6.80 -9.13
N PRO A 331 23.14 -5.50 -8.85
CA PRO A 331 23.18 -4.98 -7.48
C PRO A 331 21.92 -5.28 -6.66
N GLU A 332 20.80 -5.47 -7.36
CA GLU A 332 19.50 -5.77 -6.77
C GLU A 332 19.20 -7.27 -6.66
N ASN A 333 19.83 -8.14 -7.47
CA ASN A 333 19.52 -9.58 -7.52
C ASN A 333 20.57 -10.43 -8.28
N ASN A 334 20.78 -11.67 -7.84
CA ASN A 334 21.58 -12.69 -8.52
C ASN A 334 20.99 -13.20 -9.85
N ALA A 335 19.69 -13.00 -10.12
CA ALA A 335 19.01 -13.43 -11.34
C ALA A 335 19.45 -12.70 -12.62
N GLY A 336 20.12 -11.54 -12.47
CA GLY A 336 20.59 -10.69 -13.55
C GLY A 336 22.12 -10.60 -13.58
N LYS A 337 22.67 -10.46 -14.79
CA LYS A 337 24.09 -10.22 -15.05
C LYS A 337 24.26 -9.05 -16.00
N ILE A 338 25.19 -8.15 -15.70
CA ILE A 338 25.55 -7.05 -16.61
C ILE A 338 26.47 -7.61 -17.70
N TYR A 339 26.09 -7.47 -18.97
CA TYR A 339 26.91 -7.85 -20.12
C TYR A 339 27.78 -6.68 -20.57
N GLU A 340 27.15 -5.51 -20.68
CA GLU A 340 27.81 -4.30 -21.13
C GLU A 340 27.21 -3.05 -20.50
N GLU A 341 28.07 -2.08 -20.20
CA GLU A 341 27.70 -0.75 -19.76
C GLU A 341 28.31 0.28 -20.71
N VAL A 342 27.44 1.11 -21.30
CA VAL A 342 27.81 2.20 -22.20
C VAL A 342 27.50 3.51 -21.50
N LYS A 343 28.55 4.27 -21.15
CA LYS A 343 28.37 5.62 -20.59
C LYS A 343 27.74 6.52 -21.63
N VAL A 344 26.62 7.14 -21.27
CA VAL A 344 25.86 7.99 -22.19
C VAL A 344 26.53 9.37 -22.20
N THR A 345 27.25 9.68 -23.26
CA THR A 345 27.79 11.02 -23.52
C THR A 345 26.83 11.89 -24.33
N GLY A 346 25.63 11.38 -24.64
CA GLY A 346 24.56 12.13 -25.33
C GLY A 346 24.59 12.03 -26.85
N ASP A 347 25.33 11.10 -27.45
CA ASP A 347 25.43 10.94 -28.91
C ASP A 347 24.67 9.72 -29.47
N SER A 348 24.34 9.78 -30.77
CA SER A 348 23.69 8.70 -31.52
C SER A 348 24.54 7.43 -31.62
N ASN A 349 25.86 7.55 -31.44
CA ASN A 349 26.80 6.43 -31.48
C ASN A 349 26.52 5.40 -30.38
N SER A 350 26.08 5.85 -29.21
CA SER A 350 25.76 4.98 -28.07
C SER A 350 24.60 4.01 -28.38
N ILE A 351 23.57 4.46 -29.09
CA ILE A 351 22.41 3.63 -29.46
C ILE A 351 22.77 2.62 -30.55
N SER A 352 23.50 3.06 -31.59
CA SER A 352 23.95 2.16 -32.66
C SER A 352 24.84 1.05 -32.13
N LYS A 353 25.71 1.36 -31.16
CA LYS A 353 26.55 0.37 -30.49
C LYS A 353 25.70 -0.69 -29.78
N ILE A 354 24.76 -0.26 -28.94
CA ILE A 354 23.84 -1.16 -28.21
C ILE A 354 23.04 -2.05 -29.15
N ILE A 355 22.55 -1.51 -30.26
CA ILE A 355 21.82 -2.31 -31.27
C ILE A 355 22.74 -3.40 -31.84
N GLY A 356 24.00 -3.07 -32.13
CA GLY A 356 25.01 -4.04 -32.55
C GLY A 356 25.26 -5.11 -31.49
N ASP A 357 25.50 -4.69 -30.24
CA ASP A 357 25.81 -5.59 -29.13
C ASP A 357 24.66 -6.54 -28.82
N VAL A 358 23.41 -6.06 -28.86
CA VAL A 358 22.22 -6.89 -28.64
C VAL A 358 22.02 -7.88 -29.79
N ASN A 359 22.21 -7.48 -31.05
CA ASN A 359 22.10 -8.41 -32.19
C ASN A 359 23.19 -9.49 -32.13
N ASP A 360 24.44 -9.13 -31.85
CA ASP A 360 25.55 -10.08 -31.66
C ASP A 360 25.25 -11.06 -30.51
N LEU A 361 24.73 -10.53 -29.41
CA LEU A 361 24.34 -11.33 -28.24
C LEU A 361 23.19 -12.30 -28.57
N MET A 362 22.17 -11.86 -29.29
CA MET A 362 21.07 -12.73 -29.73
C MET A 362 21.56 -13.87 -30.63
N GLN A 363 22.50 -13.60 -31.54
CA GLN A 363 23.08 -14.60 -32.44
C GLN A 363 23.84 -15.69 -31.68
N LYS A 364 24.49 -15.35 -30.57
CA LYS A 364 25.15 -16.32 -29.68
C LYS A 364 24.17 -17.27 -28.98
N PHE A 365 22.86 -16.95 -28.99
CA PHE A 365 21.79 -17.74 -28.38
C PHE A 365 20.78 -18.33 -29.39
N LEU A 366 21.15 -18.31 -30.67
CA LEU A 366 20.60 -19.22 -31.66
C LEU A 366 21.09 -20.65 -31.37
#